data_AF-A0A7C0YQT5-F1
#
_entry.id   AF-A0A7C0YQT5-F1
#
_cell.length_a   1.000
_cell.length_b   1.000
_cell.length_c   1.000
_cell.angle_alpha   90.00
_cell.angle_beta   90.00
_cell.angle_gamma   90.00
#
_symmetry.space_group_name_H-M   'P 1'
#
loop_
_entity.id
_entity.type
_entity.pdbx_description
1 polymer ?
#
loop_
_entity_poly.entity_id
_entity_poly.type
_entity_poly.pdbx_seq_one_letter_code
_entity_poly.pdbx_strand_id
1 'polypeptide(L)'
;MKYYNKPYFFNATVTLLILLFVILSTASVAVGAEKRSTILTAERISEPIVIDGYANESSWAAARILTVPVFDGKVGDVDVTMDALYDDEYIYMHITWPDTTQSDKLLWRYNGTTWLPPKSTNQDIFTLLFNIDDSVDAFDVAGCAITCHADRMRTNSPDEKLDMWKWYAAYDNAAGYMSDRFLDNTLVIDEKTRSGYSKVEIDKNWQAHKNDAANTGYIVEQKNTKKDRDGNYIGPRYYEPGAKGADAAYLTAEEIAKGEAVELRDLNRLNDGRAIPVNFTVPAYIEERPGGSAGDIDARGVYHDDRWHLELRRKLVTGNPDDIQFDTAQTYRFSIAVNDDARGSANTGIGHGHSISLVAKTLEFGGKGSEEVVQLALIRDYLVSAKAHVNRDENGLALSTISDALGVFNSIRDSVADMDPDLFIKIRNGFVDARRNPSLENINQLESNVDLAALTFQGKRTPPEATWFLKIMMLWGKLSIYAFVALSIIAIYPIYRMLGIMKRPEFRALSLFILIVVTPIFLEGLGRLGAFLKIPLLQNLSFTTSEYMTLIWAIAMFAALYIGQIGFNEIDNTLNSLGYYSSELEKKMKELEKSHEGLELRVEERTADLTASNKQLQDKIKELERWQRLSVGREVKMKELKE
;
A
#
# COMPACT_ATOMS: atom_id res chain seq x y z
N MET A 1 -18.69 -39.47 -50.81
CA MET A 1 -19.24 -38.54 -49.79
C MET A 1 -19.59 -39.30 -48.52
N LYS A 2 -18.84 -39.13 -47.44
CA LYS A 2 -19.32 -39.39 -46.06
C LYS A 2 -18.76 -38.26 -45.19
N TYR A 3 -19.63 -37.31 -44.90
CA TYR A 3 -19.39 -36.18 -44.01
C TYR A 3 -19.17 -36.69 -42.57
N TYR A 4 -18.04 -36.33 -41.95
CA TYR A 4 -17.81 -36.52 -40.53
C TYR A 4 -18.42 -35.34 -39.77
N ASN A 5 -19.49 -35.61 -39.04
CA ASN A 5 -20.07 -34.71 -38.05
C ASN A 5 -19.20 -34.71 -36.78
N LYS A 6 -18.66 -33.55 -36.37
CA LYS A 6 -18.24 -33.31 -34.97
C LYS A 6 -18.44 -31.83 -34.58
N PRO A 7 -19.55 -31.48 -33.91
CA PRO A 7 -19.74 -30.17 -33.28
C PRO A 7 -19.64 -30.26 -31.75
N TYR A 8 -18.56 -30.83 -31.20
CA TYR A 8 -18.44 -31.02 -29.74
C TYR A 8 -17.15 -30.49 -29.11
N PHE A 9 -16.16 -30.03 -29.89
CA PHE A 9 -14.87 -29.58 -29.34
C PHE A 9 -14.79 -28.08 -29.02
N PHE A 10 -15.70 -27.25 -29.53
CA PHE A 10 -15.62 -25.79 -29.36
C PHE A 10 -16.27 -25.29 -28.05
N ASN A 11 -17.29 -25.99 -27.55
CA ASN A 11 -18.00 -25.58 -26.33
C ASN A 11 -17.27 -26.02 -25.04
N ALA A 12 -16.51 -27.12 -25.07
CA ALA A 12 -15.79 -27.63 -23.90
C ALA A 12 -14.62 -26.71 -23.50
N THR A 13 -13.91 -26.12 -24.46
CA THR A 13 -12.79 -25.19 -24.22
C THR A 13 -13.25 -23.83 -23.70
N VAL A 14 -14.38 -23.31 -24.20
CA VAL A 14 -14.95 -22.03 -23.71
C VAL A 14 -15.50 -22.19 -22.28
N THR A 15 -16.13 -23.33 -21.98
CA THR A 15 -16.66 -23.61 -20.63
C THR A 15 -15.54 -23.85 -19.61
N LEU A 16 -14.44 -24.51 -20.02
CA LEU A 16 -13.26 -24.71 -19.18
C LEU A 16 -12.51 -23.38 -18.91
N LEU A 17 -12.47 -22.46 -19.87
CA LEU A 17 -11.91 -21.11 -19.71
C LEU A 17 -12.69 -20.24 -18.72
N ILE A 18 -14.03 -20.33 -18.71
CA ILE A 18 -14.88 -19.60 -17.75
C ILE A 18 -14.73 -20.18 -16.34
N LEU A 19 -14.63 -21.51 -16.19
CA LEU A 19 -14.39 -22.15 -14.90
C LEU A 19 -12.98 -21.88 -14.35
N LEU A 20 -11.95 -21.81 -15.20
CA LEU A 20 -10.59 -21.42 -14.78
C LEU A 20 -10.54 -19.95 -14.32
N PHE A 21 -11.36 -19.08 -14.93
CA PHE A 21 -11.49 -17.66 -14.57
C PHE A 21 -12.15 -17.46 -13.19
N VAL A 22 -13.09 -18.32 -12.81
CA VAL A 22 -13.76 -18.28 -11.51
C VAL A 22 -12.92 -18.93 -10.40
N ILE A 23 -12.10 -19.94 -10.71
CA ILE A 23 -11.29 -20.64 -9.70
C ILE A 23 -9.97 -19.90 -9.39
N LEU A 24 -9.37 -19.18 -10.35
CA LEU A 24 -8.18 -18.36 -10.09
C LEU A 24 -8.47 -17.05 -9.36
N SER A 25 -9.71 -16.55 -9.37
CA SER A 25 -10.09 -15.34 -8.63
C SER A 25 -10.31 -15.58 -7.14
N THR A 26 -10.42 -16.83 -6.68
CA THR A 26 -10.68 -17.17 -5.26
C THR A 26 -9.45 -17.70 -4.51
N ALA A 27 -8.30 -17.85 -5.17
CA ALA A 27 -7.12 -18.51 -4.58
C ALA A 27 -5.95 -17.54 -4.35
N SER A 28 -6.20 -16.45 -3.62
CA SER A 28 -5.17 -15.63 -2.98
C SER A 28 -5.71 -15.06 -1.67
N VAL A 29 -5.91 -15.93 -0.69
CA VAL A 29 -5.95 -15.50 0.71
C VAL A 29 -4.67 -16.01 1.35
N ALA A 30 -3.56 -15.35 1.01
CA ALA A 30 -2.39 -15.42 1.84
C ALA A 30 -2.74 -14.66 3.12
N VAL A 31 -2.86 -15.38 4.23
CA VAL A 31 -2.90 -14.78 5.57
C VAL A 31 -1.49 -14.21 5.81
N GLY A 32 -1.25 -13.00 5.31
CA GLY A 32 -0.15 -12.17 5.76
C GLY A 32 -0.49 -11.70 7.17
N ALA A 33 0.49 -11.71 8.07
CA ALA A 33 0.38 -10.92 9.28
C ALA A 33 0.06 -9.48 8.84
N GLU A 34 -1.08 -8.95 9.29
CA GLU A 34 -1.51 -7.60 8.92
C GLU A 34 -0.39 -6.63 9.34
N LYS A 35 0.20 -5.95 8.35
CA LYS A 35 1.29 -5.00 8.61
C LYS A 35 0.66 -3.87 9.43
N ARG A 36 1.02 -3.78 10.72
CA ARG A 36 0.54 -2.70 11.60
C ARG A 36 0.84 -1.35 10.93
N SER A 37 -0.18 -0.51 10.79
CA SER A 37 -0.04 0.84 10.24
C SER A 37 0.99 1.63 11.05
N THR A 38 1.78 2.47 10.39
CA THR A 38 2.68 3.44 11.03
C THR A 38 2.15 4.87 10.92
N ILE A 39 0.86 5.01 10.58
CA ILE A 39 0.24 6.23 10.10
C ILE A 39 -0.86 6.66 11.06
N LEU A 40 -0.74 7.87 11.58
CA LEU A 40 -1.78 8.58 12.30
C LEU A 40 -2.45 9.53 11.31
N THR A 41 -3.70 9.23 10.94
CA THR A 41 -4.50 10.09 10.07
C THR A 41 -5.32 11.05 10.92
N ALA A 42 -5.01 12.34 10.86
CA ALA A 42 -5.85 13.40 11.38
C ALA A 42 -7.03 13.63 10.44
N GLU A 43 -8.24 13.25 10.86
CA GLU A 43 -9.46 13.44 10.05
C GLU A 43 -10.06 14.83 10.28
N ARG A 44 -10.57 15.46 9.21
CA ARG A 44 -11.10 16.82 9.29
C ARG A 44 -12.45 16.85 10.01
N ILE A 45 -12.60 17.77 10.96
CA ILE A 45 -13.83 18.00 11.72
C ILE A 45 -14.40 19.40 11.45
N SER A 46 -15.63 19.62 11.92
CA SER A 46 -16.33 20.90 11.82
C SER A 46 -16.81 21.44 13.17
N GLU A 47 -16.93 20.57 14.17
CA GLU A 47 -17.25 20.90 15.55
C GLU A 47 -15.99 20.72 16.40
N PRO A 48 -15.61 21.70 17.23
CA PRO A 48 -14.40 21.62 18.05
C PRO A 48 -14.54 20.56 19.14
N ILE A 49 -13.42 19.96 19.55
CA ILE A 49 -13.37 19.01 20.67
C ILE A 49 -13.16 19.76 21.98
N VAL A 50 -13.86 19.33 23.03
CA VAL A 50 -13.63 19.80 24.39
C VAL A 50 -12.53 18.95 24.99
N ILE A 51 -11.43 19.56 25.45
CA ILE A 51 -10.33 18.81 26.06
C ILE A 51 -10.66 18.54 27.52
N ASP A 52 -11.33 17.41 27.78
CA ASP A 52 -11.73 17.00 29.12
C ASP A 52 -11.16 15.62 29.54
N GLY A 53 -10.47 14.95 28.62
CA GLY A 53 -9.85 13.64 28.78
C GLY A 53 -10.79 12.48 28.47
N TYR A 54 -12.00 12.74 27.98
CA TYR A 54 -12.97 11.73 27.58
C TYR A 54 -13.34 11.87 26.10
N ALA A 55 -12.86 10.94 25.28
CA ALA A 55 -13.17 10.87 23.85
C ALA A 55 -14.61 10.39 23.55
N ASN A 56 -15.63 11.12 24.01
CA ASN A 56 -17.04 10.77 23.91
C ASN A 56 -17.72 11.39 22.67
N GLU A 57 -17.09 12.36 22.02
CA GLU A 57 -17.59 13.02 20.82
C GLU A 57 -17.68 12.05 19.64
N SER A 58 -18.72 12.23 18.80
CA SER A 58 -18.91 11.40 17.61
C SER A 58 -17.76 11.48 16.61
N SER A 59 -17.01 12.58 16.62
CA SER A 59 -15.84 12.77 15.77
C SER A 59 -14.73 11.78 16.11
N TRP A 60 -14.50 11.48 17.39
CA TRP A 60 -13.53 10.47 17.83
C TRP A 60 -13.93 9.07 17.38
N ALA A 61 -15.23 8.74 17.42
CA ALA A 61 -15.72 7.44 16.94
C ALA A 61 -15.49 7.20 15.43
N ALA A 62 -15.33 8.26 14.64
CA ALA A 62 -15.02 8.19 13.21
C ALA A 62 -13.51 8.23 12.91
N ALA A 63 -12.68 8.54 13.90
CA ALA A 63 -11.24 8.68 13.73
C ALA A 63 -10.56 7.32 13.51
N ARG A 64 -9.45 7.31 12.76
CA ARG A 64 -8.64 6.11 12.56
C ARG A 64 -7.68 5.95 13.73
N ILE A 65 -7.77 4.80 14.39
CA ILE A 65 -6.88 4.46 15.49
C ILE A 65 -5.57 3.90 14.92
N LEU A 66 -4.47 4.55 15.29
CA LEU A 66 -3.12 4.02 15.18
C LEU A 66 -2.76 3.29 16.49
N THR A 67 -2.20 2.09 16.38
CA THR A 67 -1.59 1.37 17.51
C THR A 67 -0.08 1.45 17.40
N VAL A 68 0.57 2.10 18.37
CA VAL A 68 2.01 2.27 18.47
C VAL A 68 2.56 1.40 19.59
N PRO A 69 3.28 0.31 19.26
CA PRO A 69 3.97 -0.46 20.29
C PRO A 69 5.14 0.35 20.85
N VAL A 70 5.22 0.41 22.18
CA VAL A 70 6.36 0.94 22.92
C VAL A 70 7.05 -0.19 23.67
N PHE A 71 8.35 -0.04 23.90
CA PHE A 71 9.19 -1.11 24.45
C PHE A 71 10.14 -0.61 25.52
N ASP A 72 10.66 -1.56 26.31
CA ASP A 72 11.61 -1.31 27.41
C ASP A 72 10.97 -0.44 28.51
N GLY A 73 11.78 0.12 29.41
CA GLY A 73 11.30 1.01 30.45
C GLY A 73 10.48 0.30 31.53
N LYS A 74 9.88 1.11 32.41
CA LYS A 74 9.12 0.61 33.55
C LYS A 74 7.67 0.27 33.20
N VAL A 75 7.08 0.99 32.25
CA VAL A 75 5.76 0.65 31.68
C VAL A 75 5.84 -0.70 30.96
N GLY A 76 6.98 -1.00 30.34
CA GLY A 76 7.26 -2.24 29.62
C GLY A 76 6.74 -2.23 28.19
N ASP A 77 6.56 -3.43 27.64
CA ASP A 77 6.10 -3.63 26.27
C ASP A 77 4.57 -3.50 26.20
N VAL A 78 4.08 -2.30 25.86
CA VAL A 78 2.65 -1.99 25.79
C VAL A 78 2.27 -1.37 24.44
N ASP A 79 1.00 -1.49 24.08
CA ASP A 79 0.43 -0.84 22.90
C ASP A 79 -0.21 0.50 23.31
N VAL A 80 0.35 1.61 22.84
CA VAL A 80 -0.25 2.95 22.94
C VAL A 80 -1.19 3.15 21.75
N THR A 81 -2.42 3.57 21.97
CA THR A 81 -3.33 3.93 20.87
C THR A 81 -3.37 5.44 20.70
N MET A 82 -3.45 5.88 19.45
CA MET A 82 -3.57 7.29 19.10
C MET A 82 -4.60 7.46 18.00
N ASP A 83 -5.40 8.50 18.11
CA ASP A 83 -6.27 8.99 17.04
C ASP A 83 -6.19 10.51 17.00
N ALA A 84 -6.40 11.08 15.81
CA ALA A 84 -6.20 12.51 15.58
C ALA A 84 -7.32 13.10 14.73
N LEU A 85 -7.59 14.37 14.98
CA LEU A 85 -8.56 15.18 14.26
C LEU A 85 -7.97 16.56 14.00
N TYR A 86 -8.52 17.30 13.03
CA TYR A 86 -8.13 18.69 12.83
C TYR A 86 -9.27 19.55 12.29
N ASP A 87 -9.26 20.84 12.63
CA ASP A 87 -10.11 21.86 12.01
C ASP A 87 -9.26 22.92 11.30
N ASP A 88 -9.80 24.10 11.03
CA ASP A 88 -9.08 25.18 10.34
C ASP A 88 -8.02 25.87 11.22
N GLU A 89 -8.05 25.67 12.54
CA GLU A 89 -7.14 26.33 13.49
C GLU A 89 -6.32 25.34 14.34
N TYR A 90 -6.86 24.18 14.68
CA TYR A 90 -6.29 23.26 15.67
C TYR A 90 -6.10 21.84 15.14
N ILE A 91 -5.06 21.18 15.64
CA ILE A 91 -4.96 19.72 15.68
C ILE A 91 -5.37 19.23 17.07
N TYR A 92 -6.08 18.10 17.09
CA TYR A 92 -6.53 17.40 18.28
C TYR A 92 -5.96 15.99 18.25
N MET A 93 -5.52 15.50 19.40
CA MET A 93 -5.08 14.11 19.54
C MET A 93 -5.67 13.50 20.81
N HIS A 94 -6.05 12.24 20.71
CA HIS A 94 -6.42 11.41 21.84
C HIS A 94 -5.48 10.22 21.89
N ILE A 95 -4.90 10.01 23.07
CA ILE A 95 -3.85 9.03 23.32
C ILE A 95 -4.27 8.18 24.51
N THR A 96 -4.13 6.87 24.38
CA THR A 96 -4.39 5.96 25.50
C THR A 96 -3.32 4.90 25.64
N TRP A 97 -2.93 4.58 26.87
CA TRP A 97 -1.98 3.50 27.14
C TRP A 97 -2.34 2.75 28.42
N PRO A 98 -2.09 1.43 28.48
CA PRO A 98 -2.19 0.65 29.71
C PRO A 98 -1.18 1.12 30.74
N ASP A 99 -1.65 1.29 31.97
CA ASP A 99 -0.81 1.59 33.12
C ASP A 99 -1.46 1.02 34.38
N THR A 100 -0.79 0.07 35.03
CA THR A 100 -1.32 -0.58 36.25
C THR A 100 -1.19 0.30 37.50
N THR A 101 -0.53 1.44 37.39
CA THR A 101 -0.22 2.35 38.49
C THR A 101 -0.62 3.76 38.14
N GLN A 102 -1.59 4.33 38.87
CA GLN A 102 -1.97 5.74 38.73
C GLN A 102 -1.00 6.62 39.54
N SER A 103 0.00 7.20 38.89
CA SER A 103 1.03 8.02 39.53
C SER A 103 0.84 9.49 39.20
N ASP A 104 -0.24 10.07 39.71
CA ASP A 104 -0.68 11.45 39.43
C ASP A 104 -0.72 12.36 40.66
N LYS A 105 -0.31 11.84 41.83
CA LYS A 105 -0.57 12.48 43.14
C LYS A 105 0.69 12.66 43.96
N LEU A 106 1.10 13.91 44.11
CA LEU A 106 2.22 14.33 44.95
C LEU A 106 1.69 15.05 46.19
N LEU A 107 1.45 14.28 47.26
CA LEU A 107 0.75 14.78 48.45
C LEU A 107 1.62 14.79 49.71
N TRP A 108 1.57 15.89 50.45
CA TRP A 108 1.87 15.92 51.88
C TRP A 108 0.86 15.05 52.63
N ARG A 109 1.29 14.38 53.71
CA ARG A 109 0.41 13.61 54.58
C ARG A 109 0.67 13.91 56.05
N TYR A 110 -0.37 14.30 56.78
CA TYR A 110 -0.28 14.47 58.23
C TYR A 110 -0.35 13.13 58.96
N ASN A 111 0.64 12.80 59.78
CA ASN A 111 0.68 11.52 60.53
C ASN A 111 0.05 11.60 61.93
N GLY A 112 -0.46 12.77 62.34
CA GLY A 112 -0.99 13.04 63.68
C GLY A 112 -0.08 13.90 64.55
N THR A 113 1.19 14.09 64.17
CA THR A 113 2.14 14.98 64.86
C THR A 113 2.91 15.87 63.89
N THR A 114 3.30 15.34 62.72
CA THR A 114 4.08 16.06 61.71
C THR A 114 3.56 15.80 60.30
N TRP A 115 3.94 16.69 59.39
CA TRP A 115 3.71 16.53 57.96
C TRP A 115 4.84 15.71 57.33
N LEU A 116 4.45 14.62 56.66
CA LEU A 116 5.34 13.80 55.86
C LEU A 116 5.30 14.29 54.41
N PRO A 117 6.44 14.52 53.74
CA PRO A 117 6.47 14.85 52.33
C PRO A 117 5.98 13.67 51.48
N PRO A 118 5.68 13.90 50.18
CA PRO A 118 5.49 12.82 49.22
C PRO A 118 6.66 11.83 49.29
N LYS A 119 6.35 10.53 49.18
CA LYS A 119 7.39 9.48 49.23
C LYS A 119 8.39 9.58 48.07
N SER A 120 7.93 10.06 46.92
CA SER A 120 8.70 10.35 45.72
C SER A 120 8.12 11.61 45.06
N THR A 121 8.85 12.17 44.10
CA THR A 121 8.35 13.19 43.15
C THR A 121 8.09 12.55 41.78
N ASN A 122 7.78 11.25 41.80
CA ASN A 122 7.60 10.49 40.59
C ASN A 122 6.16 10.61 40.10
N GLN A 123 5.99 10.48 38.78
CA GLN A 123 4.69 10.58 38.14
C GLN A 123 4.68 9.87 36.79
N ASP A 124 3.49 9.70 36.24
CA ASP A 124 3.30 9.23 34.87
C ASP A 124 3.53 10.38 33.89
N ILE A 125 4.12 10.06 32.74
CA ILE A 125 4.55 11.06 31.75
C ILE A 125 4.24 10.51 30.36
N PHE A 126 3.71 11.38 29.50
CA PHE A 126 3.64 11.14 28.06
C PHE A 126 4.49 12.18 27.33
N THR A 127 5.28 11.73 26.35
CA THR A 127 6.10 12.61 25.51
C THR A 127 5.82 12.32 24.04
N LEU A 128 5.61 13.39 23.27
CA LEU A 128 5.47 13.37 21.82
C LEU A 128 6.57 14.27 21.21
N LEU A 129 7.28 13.75 20.22
CA LEU A 129 8.37 14.44 19.55
C LEU A 129 8.09 14.59 18.06
N PHE A 130 8.18 15.80 17.52
CA PHE A 130 8.12 16.08 16.09
C PHE A 130 9.48 16.53 15.55
N ASN A 131 9.85 16.05 14.36
CA ASN A 131 11.03 16.53 13.65
C ASN A 131 10.74 17.85 12.95
N ILE A 132 11.31 18.95 13.45
CA ILE A 132 11.10 20.28 12.86
C ILE A 132 11.88 20.36 11.56
N ASP A 133 11.20 20.74 10.49
CA ASP A 133 11.75 20.92 9.13
C ASP A 133 12.54 19.70 8.61
N ASP A 134 12.19 18.50 9.08
CA ASP A 134 12.95 17.26 8.83
C ASP A 134 14.46 17.41 9.11
N SER A 135 14.82 18.27 10.08
CA SER A 135 16.21 18.67 10.33
C SER A 135 17.07 17.56 10.91
N VAL A 136 16.49 16.64 11.70
CA VAL A 136 17.23 15.53 12.33
C VAL A 136 17.42 14.36 11.38
N ASP A 137 18.66 14.16 10.95
CA ASP A 137 19.07 13.03 10.10
C ASP A 137 18.71 11.67 10.76
N ALA A 138 18.15 10.75 9.96
CA ALA A 138 17.77 9.39 10.36
C ALA A 138 16.69 9.29 11.46
N PHE A 139 16.00 10.38 11.80
CA PHE A 139 14.86 10.35 12.72
C PHE A 139 13.73 9.46 12.20
N ASP A 140 13.52 9.40 10.88
CA ASP A 140 12.56 8.52 10.23
C ASP A 140 12.77 7.04 10.57
N VAL A 141 14.03 6.61 10.65
CA VAL A 141 14.41 5.21 10.94
C VAL A 141 14.46 4.93 12.44
N ALA A 142 15.09 5.81 13.22
CA ALA A 142 15.38 5.54 14.62
C ALA A 142 14.37 6.18 15.60
N GLY A 143 13.52 7.09 15.13
CA GLY A 143 12.63 7.87 15.97
C GLY A 143 13.40 8.61 17.06
N CYS A 144 12.82 8.71 18.25
CA CYS A 144 13.46 9.37 19.40
C CYS A 144 14.81 8.74 19.81
N ALA A 145 15.08 7.49 19.45
CA ALA A 145 16.35 6.83 19.78
C ALA A 145 17.57 7.50 19.13
N ILE A 146 17.40 8.26 18.04
CA ILE A 146 18.51 9.00 17.41
C ILE A 146 19.10 10.06 18.34
N THR A 147 18.28 10.57 19.25
CA THR A 147 18.69 11.59 20.22
C THR A 147 19.28 10.99 21.48
N CYS A 148 19.21 9.66 21.67
CA CYS A 148 19.74 8.97 22.84
C CYS A 148 21.26 8.75 22.72
N HIS A 149 22.06 9.62 23.33
CA HIS A 149 23.49 9.38 23.50
C HIS A 149 23.81 8.77 24.86
N ALA A 150 24.96 8.08 24.94
CA ALA A 150 25.43 7.39 26.16
C ALA A 150 25.57 8.33 27.38
N ASP A 151 25.68 9.64 27.16
CA ASP A 151 25.76 10.67 28.20
C ASP A 151 24.43 11.40 28.46
N ARG A 152 23.59 11.66 27.43
CA ARG A 152 22.29 12.39 27.54
C ARG A 152 21.51 12.41 26.22
N MET A 153 20.25 12.84 26.30
CA MET A 153 19.44 13.09 25.12
C MET A 153 19.75 14.47 24.52
N ARG A 154 20.00 14.54 23.20
CA ARG A 154 20.19 15.78 22.43
C ARG A 154 20.16 15.50 20.93
N THR A 155 20.06 16.54 20.11
CA THR A 155 20.34 16.41 18.67
C THR A 155 21.86 16.40 18.41
N ASN A 156 22.24 16.00 17.19
CA ASN A 156 23.64 15.84 16.80
C ASN A 156 24.30 17.15 16.32
N SER A 157 23.51 18.11 15.85
CA SER A 157 23.98 19.32 15.17
C SER A 157 23.23 20.59 15.61
N PRO A 158 23.83 21.79 15.60
CA PRO A 158 23.15 23.04 15.96
C PRO A 158 21.98 23.41 15.04
N ASP A 159 21.92 22.88 13.83
CA ASP A 159 20.83 23.11 12.88
C ASP A 159 19.67 22.10 13.05
N GLU A 160 19.83 21.14 13.96
CA GLU A 160 18.85 20.09 14.24
C GLU A 160 17.97 20.46 15.44
N LYS A 161 16.65 20.34 15.27
CA LYS A 161 15.68 20.68 16.31
C LYS A 161 14.49 19.73 16.31
N LEU A 162 14.06 19.31 17.49
CA LEU A 162 12.80 18.61 17.70
C LEU A 162 11.87 19.45 18.57
N ASP A 163 10.61 19.49 18.17
CA ASP A 163 9.51 19.97 18.99
C ASP A 163 9.09 18.84 19.94
N MET A 164 8.90 19.14 21.22
CA MET A 164 8.73 18.18 22.31
C MET A 164 7.56 18.56 23.22
N TRP A 165 6.42 17.94 22.97
CA TRP A 165 5.25 18.09 23.82
C TRP A 165 5.34 17.08 24.95
N LYS A 166 5.28 17.55 26.20
CA LYS A 166 5.48 16.69 27.37
C LYS A 166 4.42 16.91 28.44
N TRP A 167 3.64 15.88 28.72
CA TRP A 167 2.56 15.91 29.70
C TRP A 167 2.99 15.20 30.97
N TYR A 168 2.73 15.86 32.10
CA TYR A 168 3.05 15.38 33.43
C TYR A 168 1.76 15.21 34.23
N ALA A 169 1.48 13.98 34.67
CA ALA A 169 0.23 13.65 35.34
C ALA A 169 -0.04 14.46 36.63
N ALA A 170 1.03 14.87 37.34
CA ALA A 170 0.95 15.56 38.63
C ALA A 170 1.35 17.04 38.58
N TYR A 171 1.85 17.56 37.46
CA TYR A 171 2.31 18.96 37.34
C TYR A 171 1.54 19.79 36.32
N ASP A 172 1.11 19.18 35.22
CA ASP A 172 0.48 19.90 34.12
C ASP A 172 -1.03 19.63 34.04
N ASN A 173 -1.43 18.42 34.44
CA ASN A 173 -2.77 17.91 34.18
C ASN A 173 -3.89 18.71 34.87
N ALA A 174 -3.73 19.11 36.13
CA ALA A 174 -4.79 19.82 36.84
C ALA A 174 -4.94 21.26 36.33
N ALA A 175 -3.83 21.89 35.94
CA ALA A 175 -3.80 23.18 35.25
C ALA A 175 -4.25 23.14 33.77
N GLY A 176 -4.57 21.96 33.22
CA GLY A 176 -5.21 21.80 31.91
C GLY A 176 -4.30 22.08 30.71
N TYR A 177 -3.00 21.83 30.85
CA TYR A 177 -2.03 22.03 29.77
C TYR A 177 -1.08 20.84 29.64
N MET A 178 -0.27 20.87 28.59
CA MET A 178 0.92 20.03 28.42
C MET A 178 2.09 20.96 28.18
N SER A 179 3.24 20.70 28.80
CA SER A 179 4.42 21.54 28.62
C SER A 179 4.89 21.51 27.15
N ASP A 180 5.01 22.69 26.54
CA ASP A 180 5.65 22.85 25.22
C ASP A 180 7.13 23.20 25.36
N ARG A 181 7.97 22.49 24.60
CA ARG A 181 9.42 22.45 24.75
C ARG A 181 10.08 22.10 23.43
N PHE A 182 11.38 22.31 23.36
CA PHE A 182 12.20 21.80 22.27
C PHE A 182 13.48 21.10 22.72
N LEU A 183 14.02 20.28 21.84
CA LEU A 183 15.30 19.58 21.96
C LEU A 183 16.24 20.03 20.85
N ASP A 184 17.45 20.45 21.22
CA ASP A 184 18.52 20.82 20.30
C ASP A 184 19.85 20.14 20.71
N ASN A 185 20.96 20.58 20.14
CA ASN A 185 22.28 20.00 20.39
C ASN A 185 22.96 20.53 21.66
N THR A 186 22.32 21.48 22.37
CA THR A 186 22.91 22.19 23.50
C THR A 186 23.14 21.25 24.66
N LEU A 187 24.26 21.38 25.33
CA LEU A 187 24.54 20.62 26.55
C LEU A 187 24.44 21.53 27.77
N VAL A 188 23.37 21.36 28.55
CA VAL A 188 23.22 22.10 29.81
C VAL A 188 24.07 21.40 30.86
N ILE A 189 25.28 21.93 31.08
CA ILE A 189 26.21 21.50 32.13
C ILE A 189 26.04 22.46 33.31
N ASP A 190 25.78 21.95 34.51
CA ASP A 190 25.80 22.77 35.73
C ASP A 190 27.22 23.29 36.01
N GLU A 191 27.42 24.62 35.92
CA GLU A 191 28.71 25.27 36.15
C GLU A 191 29.26 25.04 37.56
N LYS A 192 28.44 24.64 38.54
CA LYS A 192 28.88 24.40 39.92
C LYS A 192 29.72 23.14 40.10
N THR A 193 29.68 22.17 39.19
CA THR A 193 30.33 20.87 39.41
C THR A 193 31.62 20.63 38.63
N ARG A 194 32.08 21.56 37.76
CA ARG A 194 33.33 21.54 36.94
C ARG A 194 34.32 20.38 37.19
N SER A 195 33.91 19.16 36.88
CA SER A 195 34.73 17.97 37.05
C SER A 195 34.25 16.94 36.04
N GLY A 196 35.08 16.67 35.03
CA GLY A 196 34.98 15.44 34.28
C GLY A 196 34.93 14.27 35.26
N TYR A 197 33.83 13.51 35.22
CA TYR A 197 33.55 12.31 35.99
C TYR A 197 34.01 12.33 37.46
N SER A 198 33.13 12.77 38.38
CA SER A 198 33.18 12.30 39.77
C SER A 198 31.79 12.16 40.39
N LYS A 199 31.62 11.00 41.00
CA LYS A 199 30.55 10.50 41.85
C LYS A 199 30.24 11.51 42.98
N VAL A 200 29.16 12.30 42.86
CA VAL A 200 28.31 12.93 43.92
C VAL A 200 27.24 13.79 43.21
N GLU A 201 25.96 13.56 43.53
CA GLU A 201 24.73 14.18 42.98
C GLU A 201 24.39 13.88 41.50
N ILE A 202 24.02 12.63 41.23
CA ILE A 202 23.51 12.10 39.95
C ILE A 202 22.04 12.53 39.71
N ASP A 203 21.63 13.79 39.92
CA ASP A 203 20.16 14.05 39.98
C ASP A 203 19.63 15.39 39.46
N LYS A 204 20.39 16.27 38.78
CA LYS A 204 19.83 17.60 38.45
C LYS A 204 19.80 18.04 37.00
N ASN A 205 20.78 17.76 36.13
CA ASN A 205 20.75 18.29 34.76
C ASN A 205 21.09 17.21 33.72
N TRP A 206 20.09 16.44 33.32
CA TRP A 206 20.15 15.52 32.15
C TRP A 206 19.95 16.23 30.80
N GLN A 207 20.21 17.54 30.73
CA GLN A 207 19.48 18.41 29.82
C GLN A 207 20.24 18.80 28.55
N ALA A 208 19.57 18.60 27.42
CA ALA A 208 19.64 19.42 26.21
C ALA A 208 18.26 19.98 25.82
N HIS A 209 17.34 19.99 26.79
CA HIS A 209 15.95 20.40 26.58
C HIS A 209 15.81 21.84 27.04
N LYS A 210 15.14 22.65 26.24
CA LYS A 210 14.80 24.02 26.59
C LYS A 210 13.28 24.09 26.71
N ASN A 211 12.80 24.80 27.72
CA ASN A 211 11.42 25.25 27.69
C ASN A 211 11.31 26.28 26.57
N ASP A 212 10.19 26.30 25.89
CA ASP A 212 9.91 27.40 24.98
C ASP A 212 9.78 28.70 25.77
N ALA A 213 9.70 29.81 25.05
CA ALA A 213 9.57 31.12 25.67
C ALA A 213 8.32 31.20 26.57
N ALA A 214 8.54 31.14 27.89
CA ALA A 214 7.56 31.50 28.88
C ALA A 214 7.63 33.01 29.18
N ASN A 215 6.50 33.68 29.37
CA ASN A 215 6.48 35.09 29.82
C ASN A 215 7.20 35.30 31.17
N THR A 216 7.39 34.25 31.95
CA THR A 216 8.08 34.22 33.25
C THR A 216 9.52 33.69 33.19
N GLY A 217 10.01 33.34 31.99
CA GLY A 217 11.38 32.90 31.75
C GLY A 217 11.63 31.39 31.86
N TYR A 218 10.86 30.63 32.66
CA TYR A 218 10.93 29.16 32.77
C TYR A 218 9.63 28.57 33.37
N ILE A 219 9.30 27.31 33.03
CA ILE A 219 8.35 26.49 33.82
C ILE A 219 9.03 26.17 35.16
N VAL A 220 8.67 26.86 36.23
CA VAL A 220 9.22 26.62 37.58
C VAL A 220 8.22 25.80 38.38
N GLU A 221 8.64 24.60 38.81
CA GLU A 221 7.89 23.82 39.80
C GLU A 221 7.70 24.63 41.09
N GLN A 222 6.48 25.09 41.34
CA GLN A 222 6.18 25.83 42.55
C GLN A 222 5.84 24.86 43.68
N LYS A 223 6.77 24.70 44.62
CA LYS A 223 6.57 23.82 45.77
C LYS A 223 5.59 24.45 46.77
N ASN A 224 4.48 23.76 47.06
CA ASN A 224 3.55 24.12 48.12
C ASN A 224 4.14 23.74 49.48
N THR A 225 5.11 24.54 49.98
CA THR A 225 5.86 24.18 51.19
C THR A 225 6.14 25.37 52.10
N LYS A 226 6.09 25.13 53.41
CA LYS A 226 6.62 26.01 54.45
C LYS A 226 8.03 25.57 54.82
N LYS A 227 8.88 26.56 55.07
CA LYS A 227 10.23 26.37 55.57
C LYS A 227 10.34 26.89 57.00
N ASP A 228 11.11 26.20 57.84
CA ASP A 228 11.54 26.75 59.12
C ASP A 228 12.64 27.81 58.93
N ARG A 229 13.18 28.34 60.04
CA ARG A 229 14.25 29.35 60.01
C ARG A 229 15.56 28.82 59.43
N ASP A 230 15.77 27.51 59.48
CA ASP A 230 16.96 26.82 58.99
C ASP A 230 16.79 26.39 57.51
N GLY A 231 15.61 26.64 56.92
CA GLY A 231 15.29 26.34 55.53
C GLY A 231 14.73 24.94 55.29
N ASN A 232 14.47 24.14 56.33
CA ASN A 232 13.92 22.80 56.19
C ASN A 232 12.43 22.85 55.87
N TYR A 233 11.97 21.95 55.00
CA TYR A 233 10.54 21.81 54.70
C TYR A 233 9.81 21.17 55.88
N ILE A 234 8.80 21.86 56.40
CA ILE A 234 8.08 21.46 57.63
C ILE A 234 6.59 21.13 57.39
N GLY A 235 6.08 21.34 56.18
CA GLY A 235 4.71 21.02 55.80
C GLY A 235 4.20 21.88 54.63
N PRO A 236 2.92 21.74 54.26
CA PRO A 236 2.32 22.49 53.17
C PRO A 236 2.14 23.97 53.53
N ARG A 237 2.13 24.84 52.51
CA ARG A 237 1.90 26.28 52.69
C ARG A 237 0.44 26.66 52.55
N TYR A 238 -0.23 26.14 51.53
CA TYR A 238 -1.62 26.38 51.22
C TYR A 238 -2.39 25.06 51.28
N TYR A 239 -3.67 25.14 51.61
CA TYR A 239 -4.62 24.04 51.52
C TYR A 239 -5.99 24.60 51.17
N GLU A 240 -6.84 23.78 50.56
CA GLU A 240 -8.23 24.15 50.29
C GLU A 240 -9.16 23.62 51.40
N PRO A 241 -9.87 24.48 52.15
CA PRO A 241 -10.70 24.06 53.28
C PRO A 241 -11.96 23.26 52.91
N GLY A 242 -12.29 23.16 51.62
CA GLY A 242 -13.51 22.53 51.10
C GLY A 242 -13.30 21.44 50.06
N ALA A 243 -12.08 21.21 49.59
CA ALA A 243 -11.79 20.28 48.51
C ALA A 243 -12.20 18.84 48.84
N LYS A 244 -12.73 18.13 47.85
CA LYS A 244 -13.20 16.75 48.00
C LYS A 244 -12.88 15.91 46.76
N GLY A 245 -12.64 14.61 46.95
CA GLY A 245 -12.42 13.70 45.84
C GLY A 245 -11.14 14.04 45.08
N ALA A 246 -11.21 14.07 43.75
CA ALA A 246 -10.07 14.35 42.88
C ALA A 246 -9.53 15.79 43.04
N ASP A 247 -10.41 16.74 43.34
CA ASP A 247 -10.07 18.15 43.56
C ASP A 247 -9.06 18.35 44.71
N ALA A 248 -9.22 17.60 45.81
CA ALA A 248 -8.30 17.65 46.96
C ALA A 248 -6.88 17.14 46.67
N ALA A 249 -6.66 16.57 45.49
CA ALA A 249 -5.38 16.04 45.07
C ALA A 249 -4.48 17.05 44.36
N TYR A 250 -5.03 18.20 43.97
CA TYR A 250 -4.35 19.24 43.20
C TYR A 250 -4.53 20.61 43.84
N LEU A 251 -3.63 21.52 43.51
CA LEU A 251 -3.68 22.90 43.98
C LEU A 251 -3.18 23.79 42.86
N THR A 252 -4.00 24.73 42.40
CA THR A 252 -3.62 25.64 41.32
C THR A 252 -3.30 27.05 41.83
N ALA A 253 -2.48 27.79 41.09
CA ALA A 253 -2.24 29.21 41.37
C ALA A 253 -3.54 30.04 41.27
N GLU A 254 -4.49 29.59 40.44
CA GLU A 254 -5.80 30.23 40.28
C GLU A 254 -6.68 30.09 41.52
N GLU A 255 -6.74 28.91 42.14
CA GLU A 255 -7.46 28.69 43.42
C GLU A 255 -6.91 29.59 44.54
N ILE A 256 -5.59 29.76 44.60
CA ILE A 256 -4.94 30.66 45.56
C ILE A 256 -5.34 32.12 45.27
N ALA A 257 -5.33 32.53 44.00
CA ALA A 257 -5.69 33.89 43.59
C ALA A 257 -7.16 34.22 43.85
N LYS A 258 -8.06 33.23 43.68
CA LYS A 258 -9.50 33.35 44.00
C LYS A 258 -9.80 33.27 45.50
N GLY A 259 -8.84 32.81 46.30
CA GLY A 259 -8.99 32.62 47.75
C GLY A 259 -9.74 31.35 48.15
N GLU A 260 -9.91 30.41 47.20
CA GLU A 260 -10.43 29.07 47.46
C GLU A 260 -9.42 28.26 48.27
N ALA A 261 -8.16 28.28 47.83
CA ALA A 261 -7.03 27.80 48.61
C ALA A 261 -6.46 28.89 49.52
N VAL A 262 -6.22 28.55 50.78
CA VAL A 262 -5.79 29.50 51.81
C VAL A 262 -4.50 29.04 52.47
N GLU A 263 -3.71 30.00 52.97
CA GLU A 263 -2.47 29.68 53.67
C GLU A 263 -2.79 28.89 54.97
N LEU A 264 -2.16 27.74 55.15
CA LEU A 264 -2.21 26.97 56.39
C LEU A 264 -1.39 27.69 57.47
N ARG A 265 -2.06 28.40 58.38
CA ARG A 265 -1.39 29.29 59.35
C ARG A 265 -0.69 28.51 60.46
N ASP A 266 -1.31 27.42 60.90
CA ASP A 266 -0.80 26.51 61.93
C ASP A 266 -0.66 25.11 61.33
N LEU A 267 0.55 24.55 61.37
CA LEU A 267 0.82 23.21 60.82
C LEU A 267 0.18 22.09 61.65
N ASN A 268 -0.43 22.39 62.80
CA ASN A 268 -1.11 21.41 63.66
C ASN A 268 -2.64 21.58 63.69
N ARG A 269 -3.18 22.67 63.13
CA ARG A 269 -4.62 22.96 63.17
C ARG A 269 -5.09 23.64 61.89
N LEU A 270 -6.28 23.24 61.44
CA LEU A 270 -6.94 23.92 60.32
C LEU A 270 -7.31 25.35 60.73
N ASN A 271 -7.45 26.24 59.74
CA ASN A 271 -7.70 27.67 59.99
C ASN A 271 -9.05 27.95 60.66
N ASP A 272 -9.99 27.01 60.59
CA ASP A 272 -11.29 27.07 61.29
C ASP A 272 -11.22 26.57 62.75
N GLY A 273 -10.05 26.16 63.22
CA GLY A 273 -9.83 25.67 64.56
C GLY A 273 -10.07 24.16 64.76
N ARG A 274 -10.34 23.39 63.71
CA ARG A 274 -10.36 21.93 63.84
C ARG A 274 -8.94 21.38 63.94
N ALA A 275 -8.77 20.26 64.65
CA ALA A 275 -7.54 19.48 64.59
C ALA A 275 -7.37 18.92 63.17
N ILE A 276 -6.13 18.84 62.69
CA ILE A 276 -5.84 18.20 61.39
C ILE A 276 -6.06 16.70 61.54
N PRO A 277 -6.92 16.07 60.70
CA PRO A 277 -7.12 14.63 60.76
C PRO A 277 -5.83 13.85 60.48
N VAL A 278 -5.65 12.71 61.15
CA VAL A 278 -4.60 11.75 60.75
C VAL A 278 -4.87 11.29 59.33
N ASN A 279 -3.83 11.22 58.50
CA ASN A 279 -3.86 10.98 57.06
C ASN A 279 -4.51 12.09 56.23
N PHE A 280 -4.73 13.29 56.78
CA PHE A 280 -5.09 14.45 55.98
C PHE A 280 -3.99 14.75 54.95
N THR A 281 -4.38 14.94 53.70
CA THR A 281 -3.46 15.15 52.57
C THR A 281 -3.61 16.55 51.99
N VAL A 282 -2.49 17.09 51.54
CA VAL A 282 -2.45 18.40 50.86
C VAL A 282 -1.46 18.31 49.68
N PRO A 283 -1.78 18.87 48.51
CA PRO A 283 -0.87 18.90 47.36
C PRO A 283 0.50 19.48 47.72
N ALA A 284 1.57 18.86 47.24
CA ALA A 284 2.95 19.29 47.50
C ALA A 284 3.44 20.33 46.50
N TYR A 285 2.70 20.56 45.44
CA TYR A 285 3.00 21.49 44.35
C TYR A 285 1.81 22.41 44.10
N ILE A 286 2.11 23.59 43.56
CA ILE A 286 1.15 24.57 43.06
C ILE A 286 1.29 24.51 41.54
N GLU A 287 0.23 24.11 40.87
CA GLU A 287 0.18 24.03 39.41
C GLU A 287 -0.18 25.40 38.84
N GLU A 288 0.62 25.86 37.87
CA GLU A 288 0.39 27.12 37.18
C GLU A 288 0.72 26.93 35.71
N ARG A 289 -0.27 27.20 34.86
CA ARG A 289 -0.07 27.19 33.43
C ARG A 289 0.92 28.29 33.03
N PRO A 290 2.05 27.96 32.37
CA PRO A 290 2.96 28.97 31.88
C PRO A 290 2.28 29.77 30.76
N GLY A 291 2.48 31.09 30.74
CA GLY A 291 2.05 31.92 29.62
C GLY A 291 3.09 31.94 28.50
N GLY A 292 2.65 32.14 27.25
CA GLY A 292 3.52 32.09 26.07
C GLY A 292 3.50 30.73 25.40
N SER A 293 4.51 30.45 24.57
CA SER A 293 4.65 29.19 23.81
C SER A 293 4.65 27.97 24.73
N ALA A 294 5.37 28.04 25.85
CA ALA A 294 5.58 26.93 26.78
C ALA A 294 4.31 26.29 27.40
N GLY A 295 3.14 26.92 27.25
CA GLY A 295 1.85 26.42 27.77
C GLY A 295 0.70 26.55 26.79
N ASP A 296 0.96 26.73 25.50
CA ASP A 296 -0.07 26.93 24.47
C ASP A 296 -0.71 25.62 23.94
N ILE A 297 -0.29 24.48 24.48
CA ILE A 297 -0.93 23.17 24.32
C ILE A 297 -1.95 22.98 25.45
N ASP A 298 -3.23 22.90 25.10
CA ASP A 298 -4.29 22.47 26.02
C ASP A 298 -4.24 20.95 26.14
N ALA A 299 -4.26 20.40 27.36
CA ALA A 299 -4.29 18.96 27.55
C ALA A 299 -4.99 18.55 28.84
N ARG A 300 -5.66 17.40 28.81
CA ARG A 300 -6.31 16.80 29.97
C ARG A 300 -6.24 15.28 29.90
N GLY A 301 -5.73 14.68 30.96
CA GLY A 301 -5.62 13.25 31.17
C GLY A 301 -6.58 12.77 32.27
N VAL A 302 -7.27 11.66 32.01
CA VAL A 302 -8.10 10.94 32.96
C VAL A 302 -7.61 9.49 33.05
N TYR A 303 -7.57 8.96 34.27
CA TYR A 303 -7.22 7.57 34.51
C TYR A 303 -8.48 6.76 34.85
N HIS A 304 -8.76 5.72 34.05
CA HIS A 304 -9.80 4.73 34.32
C HIS A 304 -9.49 3.42 33.59
N ASP A 305 -10.09 2.32 34.06
CA ASP A 305 -9.94 0.98 33.47
C ASP A 305 -8.48 0.50 33.33
N ASP A 306 -7.62 0.87 34.30
CA ASP A 306 -6.17 0.60 34.32
C ASP A 306 -5.41 1.21 33.11
N ARG A 307 -5.88 2.38 32.65
CA ARG A 307 -5.33 3.10 31.49
C ARG A 307 -5.39 4.61 31.70
N TRP A 308 -4.45 5.29 31.07
CA TRP A 308 -4.54 6.73 30.85
C TRP A 308 -5.29 7.03 29.56
N HIS A 309 -6.11 8.07 29.61
CA HIS A 309 -6.82 8.68 28.49
C HIS A 309 -6.44 10.16 28.45
N LEU A 310 -5.62 10.55 27.47
CA LEU A 310 -5.10 11.90 27.33
C LEU A 310 -5.67 12.53 26.06
N GLU A 311 -6.36 13.64 26.22
CA GLU A 311 -6.73 14.52 25.11
C GLU A 311 -5.84 15.76 25.10
N LEU A 312 -5.49 16.22 23.90
CA LEU A 312 -4.79 17.49 23.72
C LEU A 312 -5.28 18.22 22.47
N ARG A 313 -5.12 19.54 22.48
CA ARG A 313 -5.16 20.37 21.26
C ARG A 313 -4.06 21.41 21.26
N ARG A 314 -3.61 21.74 20.05
CA ARG A 314 -2.67 22.82 19.79
C ARG A 314 -2.98 23.43 18.42
N LYS A 315 -2.68 24.72 18.24
CA LYS A 315 -2.84 25.39 16.96
C LYS A 315 -2.04 24.70 15.87
N LEU A 316 -2.55 24.65 14.64
CA LEU A 316 -1.80 24.13 13.49
C LEU A 316 -0.55 24.97 13.22
N VAL A 317 -0.70 26.29 13.31
CA VAL A 317 0.37 27.28 13.08
C VAL A 317 0.46 28.20 14.30
N THR A 318 1.55 28.11 15.05
CA THR A 318 1.81 28.97 16.23
C THR A 318 2.64 30.21 15.87
N GLY A 319 3.49 30.09 14.85
CA GLY A 319 4.45 31.13 14.47
C GLY A 319 5.72 31.17 15.31
N ASN A 320 5.90 30.25 16.27
CA ASN A 320 7.15 30.12 17.02
C ASN A 320 8.14 29.22 16.25
N PRO A 321 9.42 29.60 16.12
CA PRO A 321 10.44 28.84 15.39
C PRO A 321 10.97 27.61 16.16
N ASP A 322 10.53 27.42 17.39
CA ASP A 322 10.75 26.26 18.25
C ASP A 322 9.69 25.18 18.12
N ASP A 323 8.59 25.47 17.44
CA ASP A 323 7.49 24.53 17.31
C ASP A 323 7.31 24.07 15.86
N ILE A 324 6.75 22.87 15.71
CA ILE A 324 6.35 22.37 14.40
C ILE A 324 5.20 23.21 13.82
N GLN A 325 5.31 23.59 12.54
CA GLN A 325 4.24 24.31 11.83
C GLN A 325 3.51 23.34 10.91
N PHE A 326 2.25 23.03 11.24
CA PHE A 326 1.44 22.08 10.48
C PHE A 326 0.78 22.74 9.27
N ASP A 327 1.34 22.48 8.10
CA ASP A 327 0.68 22.57 6.82
C ASP A 327 -0.06 21.26 6.56
N THR A 328 -1.39 21.32 6.48
CA THR A 328 -2.18 20.12 6.28
C THR A 328 -1.86 19.41 4.96
N ALA A 329 -1.27 20.09 3.96
CA ALA A 329 -0.83 19.44 2.73
C ALA A 329 0.36 18.47 2.91
N GLN A 330 1.06 18.56 4.04
CA GLN A 330 2.29 17.81 4.30
C GLN A 330 2.06 16.67 5.30
N THR A 331 3.08 15.84 5.44
CA THR A 331 3.14 14.77 6.44
C THR A 331 4.26 15.03 7.42
N TYR A 332 4.11 14.60 8.66
CA TYR A 332 5.03 14.92 9.75
C TYR A 332 5.54 13.66 10.44
N ARG A 333 6.85 13.57 10.65
CA ARG A 333 7.46 12.46 11.38
C ARG A 333 7.41 12.73 12.88
N PHE A 334 6.95 11.74 13.64
CA PHE A 334 6.89 11.85 15.10
C PHE A 334 7.31 10.57 15.82
N SER A 335 7.63 10.69 17.09
CA SER A 335 7.88 9.55 18.01
C SER A 335 7.22 9.79 19.35
N ILE A 336 6.94 8.72 20.07
CA ILE A 336 6.32 8.80 21.41
C ILE A 336 7.13 8.06 22.46
N ALA A 337 6.94 8.48 23.71
CA ALA A 337 7.41 7.77 24.88
C ALA A 337 6.42 7.90 26.04
N VAL A 338 6.34 6.86 26.87
CA VAL A 338 5.55 6.82 28.10
C VAL A 338 6.43 6.44 29.28
N ASN A 339 6.10 6.96 30.47
CA ASN A 339 6.77 6.60 31.70
C ASN A 339 5.75 6.28 32.80
N ASP A 340 6.06 5.30 33.65
CA ASP A 340 5.29 4.94 34.85
C ASP A 340 6.10 5.26 36.11
N ASP A 341 5.52 6.02 37.05
CA ASP A 341 6.11 6.39 38.34
C ASP A 341 7.60 6.74 38.17
N ALA A 342 7.86 7.63 37.21
CA ALA A 342 9.19 8.04 36.82
C ALA A 342 9.55 9.38 37.46
N ARG A 343 10.85 9.54 37.73
CA ARG A 343 11.40 10.84 38.12
C ARG A 343 11.29 11.80 36.95
N GLY A 344 10.21 12.57 36.95
CA GLY A 344 10.00 13.71 36.08
C GLY A 344 10.08 14.97 36.93
N SER A 345 11.20 15.68 36.89
CA SER A 345 11.14 17.13 37.15
C SER A 345 10.75 17.81 35.84
N ALA A 346 10.13 18.99 35.92
CA ALA A 346 10.00 19.95 34.82
C ALA A 346 11.35 20.29 34.14
N ASN A 347 12.47 19.76 34.62
CA ASN A 347 13.82 19.92 34.07
C ASN A 347 14.47 18.59 33.63
N THR A 348 13.71 17.51 33.48
CA THR A 348 14.22 16.21 33.00
C THR A 348 13.77 15.96 31.56
N GLY A 349 14.63 15.34 30.73
CA GLY A 349 14.33 14.91 29.35
C GLY A 349 13.23 13.87 29.25
N ILE A 350 13.33 12.81 28.44
CA ILE A 350 12.28 11.75 28.40
C ILE A 350 12.23 10.92 29.73
N GLY A 351 12.94 11.33 30.79
CA GLY A 351 12.99 10.64 32.09
C GLY A 351 13.80 9.34 32.04
N HIS A 352 14.13 8.74 33.19
CA HIS A 352 14.68 7.37 33.21
C HIS A 352 13.53 6.37 33.19
N GLY A 353 13.74 5.23 32.51
CA GLY A 353 12.77 4.13 32.48
C GLY A 353 11.53 4.41 31.62
N HIS A 354 11.66 5.24 30.59
CA HIS A 354 10.62 5.39 29.57
C HIS A 354 10.53 4.16 28.68
N SER A 355 9.33 3.86 28.23
CA SER A 355 9.07 2.93 27.13
C SER A 355 8.89 3.74 25.84
N ILE A 356 9.64 3.41 24.79
CA ILE A 356 9.68 4.21 23.55
C ILE A 356 9.08 3.50 22.35
N SER A 357 8.52 4.28 21.43
CA SER A 357 8.21 3.79 20.09
C SER A 357 9.49 3.55 19.30
N LEU A 358 9.65 2.36 18.72
CA LEU A 358 10.69 2.10 17.72
C LEU A 358 10.23 2.62 16.35
N VAL A 359 11.15 3.30 15.64
CA VAL A 359 10.91 3.95 14.34
C VAL A 359 9.91 5.11 14.43
N ALA A 360 10.15 6.20 13.69
CA ALA A 360 9.18 7.28 13.63
C ALA A 360 7.85 6.81 13.02
N LYS A 361 6.77 7.46 13.45
CA LYS A 361 5.44 7.36 12.88
C LYS A 361 5.18 8.57 12.00
N THR A 362 4.16 8.48 11.17
CA THR A 362 3.78 9.55 10.25
C THR A 362 2.41 10.09 10.61
N LEU A 363 2.34 11.37 10.91
CA LEU A 363 1.10 12.12 10.98
C LEU A 363 0.76 12.64 9.57
N GLU A 364 -0.47 12.42 9.12
CA GLU A 364 -1.01 13.00 7.88
C GLU A 364 -2.42 13.53 8.09
N PHE A 365 -2.83 14.53 7.30
CA PHE A 365 -4.09 15.23 7.46
C PHE A 365 -5.13 14.81 6.41
N GLY A 366 -5.73 13.62 6.62
CA GLY A 366 -6.94 13.12 5.96
C GLY A 366 -6.85 12.82 4.46
N GLY A 367 -7.71 11.90 3.97
CA GLY A 367 -7.77 11.54 2.54
C GLY A 367 -8.50 10.24 2.18
N LYS A 368 -8.76 10.05 0.88
CA LYS A 368 -9.27 8.81 0.25
C LYS A 368 -8.26 7.65 0.27
N GLY A 369 -6.98 7.87 0.60
CA GLY A 369 -5.96 6.81 0.69
C GLY A 369 -4.78 7.19 1.60
N SER A 370 -4.94 7.00 2.91
CA SER A 370 -3.91 7.35 3.91
C SER A 370 -2.64 6.52 3.73
N GLU A 371 -2.78 5.24 3.39
CA GLU A 371 -1.64 4.37 3.13
C GLU A 371 -0.86 4.86 1.90
N GLU A 372 -1.55 5.21 0.82
CA GLU A 372 -0.92 5.78 -0.38
C GLU A 372 -0.23 7.12 -0.08
N VAL A 373 -0.83 8.02 0.71
CA VAL A 373 -0.21 9.29 1.09
C VAL A 373 1.11 9.06 1.81
N VAL A 374 1.18 8.09 2.73
CA VAL A 374 2.42 7.82 3.46
C VAL A 374 3.45 7.09 2.60
N GLN A 375 3.05 6.19 1.72
CA GLN A 375 4.00 5.62 0.75
C GLN A 375 4.54 6.72 -0.19
N LEU A 376 3.72 7.70 -0.57
CA LEU A 376 4.15 8.87 -1.35
C LEU A 376 5.09 9.79 -0.55
N ALA A 377 4.83 10.00 0.74
CA ALA A 377 5.75 10.70 1.64
C ALA A 377 7.09 9.95 1.78
N LEU A 378 7.07 8.62 1.94
CA LEU A 378 8.30 7.83 1.99
C LEU A 378 9.08 7.91 0.67
N ILE A 379 8.39 7.90 -0.47
CA ILE A 379 9.01 8.16 -1.78
C ILE A 379 9.68 9.54 -1.79
N ARG A 380 9.00 10.58 -1.31
CA ARG A 380 9.53 11.93 -1.20
C ARG A 380 10.80 11.98 -0.35
N ASP A 381 10.80 11.31 0.81
CA ASP A 381 11.98 11.26 1.70
C ASP A 381 13.19 10.64 1.01
N TYR A 382 13.00 9.51 0.31
CA TYR A 382 14.06 8.92 -0.52
C TYR A 382 14.54 9.89 -1.61
N LEU A 383 13.65 10.67 -2.23
CA LEU A 383 14.04 11.67 -3.23
C LEU A 383 14.83 12.83 -2.61
N VAL A 384 14.50 13.26 -1.40
CA VAL A 384 15.27 14.26 -0.63
C VAL A 384 16.68 13.73 -0.33
N SER A 385 16.80 12.50 0.17
CA SER A 385 18.10 11.86 0.38
C SER A 385 18.89 11.73 -0.94
N ALA A 386 18.22 11.39 -2.04
CA ALA A 386 18.85 11.33 -3.35
C ALA A 386 19.41 12.70 -3.79
N LYS A 387 18.67 13.81 -3.58
CA LYS A 387 19.18 15.18 -3.84
C LYS A 387 20.42 15.48 -3.02
N ALA A 388 20.44 15.09 -1.74
CA ALA A 388 21.60 15.29 -0.87
C ALA A 388 22.84 14.54 -1.41
N HIS A 389 22.68 13.31 -1.90
CA HIS A 389 23.76 12.56 -2.55
C HIS A 389 24.23 13.22 -3.85
N VAL A 390 23.31 13.73 -4.68
CA VAL A 390 23.67 14.48 -5.90
C VAL A 390 24.49 15.72 -5.58
N ASN A 391 24.12 16.48 -4.54
CA ASN A 391 24.88 17.66 -4.09
C ASN A 391 26.29 17.33 -3.58
N ARG A 392 26.53 16.07 -3.17
CA ARG A 392 27.84 15.57 -2.72
C ARG A 392 28.62 14.84 -3.83
N ASP A 393 28.14 14.88 -5.08
CA ASP A 393 28.67 14.12 -6.23
C ASP A 393 28.64 12.58 -6.03
N GLU A 394 27.78 12.06 -5.15
CA GLU A 394 27.64 10.64 -4.81
C GLU A 394 26.60 9.93 -5.71
N ASN A 395 26.79 10.00 -7.03
CA ASN A 395 25.80 9.53 -8.03
C ASN A 395 25.37 8.06 -7.87
N GLY A 396 26.24 7.18 -7.37
CA GLY A 396 25.90 5.77 -7.12
C GLY A 396 24.89 5.61 -5.97
N LEU A 397 25.05 6.38 -4.88
CA LEU A 397 24.12 6.38 -3.75
C LEU A 397 22.80 7.04 -4.14
N ALA A 398 22.85 8.14 -4.92
CA ALA A 398 21.65 8.76 -5.47
C ALA A 398 20.83 7.76 -6.30
N LEU A 399 21.47 7.01 -7.20
CA LEU A 399 20.80 6.00 -8.03
C LEU A 399 20.20 4.85 -7.19
N SER A 400 20.91 4.40 -6.16
CA SER A 400 20.40 3.38 -5.23
C SER A 400 19.14 3.89 -4.53
N THR A 401 19.18 5.09 -3.98
CA THR A 401 18.07 5.71 -3.24
C THR A 401 16.85 5.94 -4.13
N ILE A 402 17.05 6.39 -5.38
CA ILE A 402 15.97 6.50 -6.37
C ILE A 402 15.37 5.12 -6.70
N SER A 403 16.18 4.07 -6.70
CA SER A 403 15.70 2.71 -6.95
C SER A 403 14.87 2.16 -5.77
N ASP A 404 15.22 2.52 -4.54
CA ASP A 404 14.43 2.20 -3.34
C ASP A 404 13.08 2.93 -3.38
N ALA A 405 13.07 4.22 -3.72
CA ALA A 405 11.85 4.99 -3.98
C ALA A 405 10.96 4.35 -5.05
N LEU A 406 11.54 3.89 -6.16
CA LEU A 406 10.80 3.18 -7.20
C LEU A 406 10.22 1.86 -6.69
N GLY A 407 10.93 1.15 -5.81
CA GLY A 407 10.43 -0.03 -5.11
C GLY A 407 9.14 0.28 -4.34
N VAL A 408 9.13 1.37 -3.57
CA VAL A 408 7.94 1.84 -2.86
C VAL A 408 6.82 2.22 -3.84
N PHE A 409 7.12 3.02 -4.87
CA PHE A 409 6.12 3.43 -5.87
C PHE A 409 5.44 2.24 -6.56
N ASN A 410 6.18 1.17 -6.85
CA ASN A 410 5.62 -0.03 -7.46
C ASN A 410 4.55 -0.70 -6.59
N SER A 411 4.56 -0.51 -5.27
CA SER A 411 3.54 -1.05 -4.36
C SER A 411 2.21 -0.30 -4.42
N ILE A 412 2.22 1.00 -4.70
CA ILE A 412 1.04 1.88 -4.79
C ILE A 412 0.67 2.26 -6.23
N ARG A 413 1.41 1.73 -7.20
CA ARG A 413 1.34 2.10 -8.60
C ARG A 413 -0.08 2.07 -9.16
N ASP A 414 -0.80 1.00 -8.85
CA ASP A 414 -2.13 0.75 -9.39
C ASP A 414 -3.16 1.68 -8.73
N SER A 415 -3.03 1.99 -7.44
CA SER A 415 -3.82 3.02 -6.75
C SER A 415 -3.62 4.39 -7.40
N VAL A 416 -2.36 4.80 -7.62
CA VAL A 416 -2.04 6.09 -8.26
C VAL A 416 -2.61 6.15 -9.68
N ALA A 417 -2.49 5.05 -10.45
CA ALA A 417 -3.01 4.94 -11.80
C ALA A 417 -4.55 5.03 -11.86
N ASP A 418 -5.25 4.48 -10.88
CA ASP A 418 -6.71 4.55 -10.82
C ASP A 418 -7.21 5.93 -10.36
N MET A 419 -6.47 6.59 -9.46
CA MET A 419 -6.84 7.90 -8.90
C MET A 419 -6.51 9.06 -9.86
N ASP A 420 -5.31 9.10 -10.44
CA ASP A 420 -4.88 10.09 -11.43
C ASP A 420 -3.98 9.43 -12.50
N PRO A 421 -4.57 8.97 -13.62
CA PRO A 421 -3.83 8.34 -14.70
C PRO A 421 -2.76 9.22 -15.35
N ASP A 422 -2.97 10.53 -15.41
CA ASP A 422 -2.00 11.47 -16.02
C ASP A 422 -0.78 11.59 -15.12
N LEU A 423 -1.01 11.76 -13.82
CA LEU A 423 0.05 11.90 -12.84
C LEU A 423 0.82 10.59 -12.65
N PHE A 424 0.15 9.44 -12.70
CA PHE A 424 0.81 8.13 -12.74
C PHE A 424 1.87 8.05 -13.85
N ILE A 425 1.53 8.48 -15.07
CA ILE A 425 2.46 8.46 -16.20
C ILE A 425 3.62 9.42 -15.96
N LYS A 426 3.36 10.62 -15.42
CA LYS A 426 4.40 11.60 -15.08
C LYS A 426 5.37 11.07 -14.03
N ILE A 427 4.88 10.48 -12.94
CA ILE A 427 5.72 9.89 -11.88
C ILE A 427 6.54 8.72 -12.46
N ARG A 428 5.90 7.81 -13.19
CA ARG A 428 6.58 6.66 -13.81
C ARG A 428 7.70 7.12 -14.75
N ASN A 429 7.43 8.10 -15.61
CA ASN A 429 8.44 8.62 -16.54
C ASN A 429 9.54 9.38 -15.77
N GLY A 430 9.19 10.15 -14.74
CA GLY A 430 10.14 10.83 -13.87
C GLY A 430 11.13 9.87 -13.19
N PHE A 431 10.68 8.69 -12.75
CA PHE A 431 11.58 7.64 -12.26
C PHE A 431 12.54 7.12 -13.34
N VAL A 432 12.09 7.00 -14.60
CA VAL A 432 12.96 6.60 -15.72
C VAL A 432 14.02 7.66 -15.97
N ASP A 433 13.62 8.93 -16.01
CA ASP A 433 14.51 10.06 -16.28
C ASP A 433 15.53 10.24 -15.15
N ALA A 434 15.09 10.21 -13.89
CA ALA A 434 15.95 10.33 -12.71
C ALA A 434 16.94 9.16 -12.58
N ARG A 435 16.55 7.93 -12.96
CA ARG A 435 17.48 6.78 -12.97
C ARG A 435 18.49 6.84 -14.11
N ARG A 436 18.10 7.42 -15.25
CA ARG A 436 19.01 7.62 -16.39
C ARG A 436 20.02 8.73 -16.11
N ASN A 437 19.58 9.79 -15.45
CA ASN A 437 20.39 10.94 -15.08
C ASN A 437 19.89 11.52 -13.73
N PRO A 438 20.55 11.21 -12.60
CA PRO A 438 20.15 11.70 -11.29
C PRO A 438 20.57 13.17 -11.10
N SER A 439 19.92 14.09 -11.82
CA SER A 439 20.11 15.52 -11.66
C SER A 439 19.10 16.13 -10.70
N LEU A 440 19.44 17.25 -10.06
CA LEU A 440 18.50 17.99 -9.21
C LEU A 440 17.21 18.36 -9.97
N GLU A 441 17.31 18.70 -11.25
CA GLU A 441 16.15 19.03 -12.09
C GLU A 441 15.18 17.84 -12.22
N ASN A 442 15.69 16.65 -12.56
CA ASN A 442 14.87 15.45 -12.71
C ASN A 442 14.26 15.01 -11.38
N ILE A 443 15.04 15.09 -10.29
CA ILE A 443 14.56 14.69 -8.96
C ILE A 443 13.50 15.66 -8.44
N ASN A 444 13.70 16.98 -8.57
CA ASN A 444 12.71 17.99 -8.18
C ASN A 444 11.40 17.85 -8.97
N GLN A 445 11.49 17.56 -10.28
CA GLN A 445 10.30 17.36 -11.10
C GLN A 445 9.54 16.09 -10.69
N LEU A 446 10.25 15.01 -10.35
CA LEU A 446 9.64 13.77 -9.86
C LEU A 446 8.99 13.98 -8.49
N GLU A 447 9.69 14.62 -7.55
CA GLU A 447 9.21 14.99 -6.22
C GLU A 447 7.93 15.81 -6.30
N SER A 448 7.90 16.86 -7.14
CA SER A 448 6.70 17.68 -7.35
C SER A 448 5.50 16.87 -7.85
N ASN A 449 5.72 15.87 -8.71
CA ASN A 449 4.64 14.99 -9.17
C ASN A 449 4.16 14.04 -8.05
N VAL A 450 5.07 13.57 -7.20
CA VAL A 450 4.74 12.75 -6.02
C VAL A 450 3.91 13.55 -5.02
N ASP A 451 4.27 14.81 -4.76
CA ASP A 451 3.51 15.71 -3.89
C ASP A 451 2.10 15.97 -4.42
N LEU A 452 1.95 16.20 -5.73
CA LEU A 452 0.64 16.32 -6.36
C LEU A 452 -0.21 15.05 -6.21
N ALA A 453 0.42 13.87 -6.20
CA ALA A 453 -0.29 12.61 -6.02
C ALA A 453 -0.76 12.51 -4.58
N ALA A 454 0.08 12.87 -3.61
CA ALA A 454 -0.26 12.88 -2.20
C ALA A 454 -1.47 13.80 -1.95
N LEU A 455 -1.44 15.03 -2.47
CA LEU A 455 -2.58 15.97 -2.40
C LEU A 455 -3.88 15.41 -2.99
N THR A 456 -3.78 14.56 -4.02
CA THR A 456 -4.94 13.93 -4.66
C THR A 456 -5.53 12.85 -3.77
N PHE A 457 -4.68 12.01 -3.18
CA PHE A 457 -5.12 11.01 -2.20
C PHE A 457 -5.64 11.65 -0.92
N GLN A 458 -5.11 12.80 -0.52
CA GLN A 458 -5.64 13.61 0.58
C GLN A 458 -7.01 14.26 0.28
N GLY A 459 -7.48 14.18 -0.97
CA GLY A 459 -8.72 14.86 -1.39
C GLY A 459 -8.60 16.38 -1.50
N LYS A 460 -7.38 16.92 -1.37
CA LYS A 460 -7.06 18.36 -1.45
C LYS A 460 -6.86 18.84 -2.89
N ARG A 461 -6.63 17.90 -3.82
CA ARG A 461 -6.58 18.14 -5.25
C ARG A 461 -7.60 17.26 -5.97
N THR A 462 -8.42 17.87 -6.82
CA THR A 462 -9.27 17.14 -7.75
C THR A 462 -8.46 16.76 -9.00
N PRO A 463 -8.34 15.46 -9.35
CA PRO A 463 -7.60 15.06 -10.54
C PRO A 463 -8.35 15.49 -11.81
N PRO A 464 -7.62 15.83 -12.89
CA PRO A 464 -8.25 16.16 -14.16
C PRO A 464 -9.01 14.96 -14.72
N GLU A 465 -10.09 15.20 -15.49
CA GLU A 465 -10.79 14.11 -16.16
C GLU A 465 -9.86 13.39 -17.14
N ALA A 466 -9.57 12.13 -16.86
CA ALA A 466 -8.75 11.31 -17.73
C ALA A 466 -9.45 11.09 -19.08
N THR A 467 -8.68 11.29 -20.16
CA THR A 467 -9.15 11.00 -21.52
C THR A 467 -9.54 9.54 -21.67
N TRP A 468 -10.46 9.25 -22.58
CA TRP A 468 -10.88 7.87 -22.87
C TRP A 468 -9.70 6.98 -23.29
N PHE A 469 -8.71 7.55 -23.98
CA PHE A 469 -7.48 6.84 -24.36
C PHE A 469 -6.67 6.42 -23.13
N LEU A 470 -6.46 7.32 -22.17
CA LEU A 470 -5.76 7.01 -20.91
C LEU A 470 -6.49 5.91 -20.13
N LYS A 471 -7.83 6.01 -20.02
CA LYS A 471 -8.65 4.97 -19.37
C LYS A 471 -8.49 3.60 -20.01
N ILE A 472 -8.49 3.52 -21.35
CA ILE A 472 -8.25 2.27 -22.08
C ILE A 472 -6.83 1.76 -21.86
N MET A 473 -5.83 2.64 -21.86
CA MET A 473 -4.44 2.23 -21.62
C MET A 473 -4.23 1.67 -20.22
N MET A 474 -4.89 2.25 -19.19
CA MET A 474 -4.86 1.72 -17.82
C MET A 474 -5.56 0.37 -17.74
N LEU A 475 -6.74 0.24 -18.36
CA LEU A 475 -7.46 -1.03 -18.44
C LEU A 475 -6.62 -2.09 -19.18
N TRP A 476 -5.95 -1.73 -20.26
CA TRP A 476 -5.07 -2.62 -21.02
C TRP A 476 -3.87 -3.07 -20.18
N GLY A 477 -3.27 -2.19 -19.37
CA GLY A 477 -2.22 -2.59 -18.42
C GLY A 477 -2.67 -3.78 -17.56
N LYS A 478 -3.86 -3.69 -16.98
CA LYS A 478 -4.48 -4.74 -16.16
C LYS A 478 -4.89 -5.99 -16.96
N LEU A 479 -5.39 -5.81 -18.19
CA LEU A 479 -5.89 -6.89 -19.04
C LEU A 479 -4.82 -7.60 -19.88
N SER A 480 -3.69 -6.95 -20.11
CA SER A 480 -2.69 -7.40 -21.09
C SER A 480 -2.17 -8.79 -20.77
N ILE A 481 -1.94 -9.12 -19.50
CA ILE A 481 -1.50 -10.46 -19.11
C ILE A 481 -2.50 -11.54 -19.54
N TYR A 482 -3.78 -11.33 -19.28
CA TYR A 482 -4.83 -12.29 -19.66
C TYR A 482 -4.94 -12.42 -21.18
N ALA A 483 -4.82 -11.30 -21.90
CA ALA A 483 -4.82 -11.30 -23.36
C ALA A 483 -3.64 -12.10 -23.92
N PHE A 484 -2.42 -11.91 -23.42
CA PHE A 484 -1.25 -12.65 -23.88
C PHE A 484 -1.28 -14.12 -23.49
N VAL A 485 -1.79 -14.47 -22.30
CA VAL A 485 -2.01 -15.88 -21.91
C VAL A 485 -3.03 -16.54 -22.83
N ALA A 486 -4.13 -15.86 -23.16
CA ALA A 486 -5.13 -16.37 -24.09
C ALA A 486 -4.54 -16.56 -25.50
N LEU A 487 -3.74 -15.60 -25.99
CA LEU A 487 -3.03 -15.72 -27.26
C LEU A 487 -2.05 -16.89 -27.27
N SER A 488 -1.33 -17.14 -26.18
CA SER A 488 -0.47 -18.33 -26.05
C SER A 488 -1.27 -19.62 -26.17
N ILE A 489 -2.43 -19.72 -25.51
CA ILE A 489 -3.30 -20.90 -25.63
C ILE A 489 -3.77 -21.08 -27.08
N ILE A 490 -4.21 -19.99 -27.73
CA ILE A 490 -4.64 -20.02 -29.14
C ILE A 490 -3.48 -20.43 -30.05
N ALA A 491 -2.25 -20.01 -29.75
CA ALA A 491 -1.05 -20.31 -30.54
C ALA A 491 -0.63 -21.79 -30.50
N ILE A 492 -1.06 -22.57 -29.49
CA ILE A 492 -0.74 -24.01 -29.39
C ILE A 492 -1.24 -24.78 -30.61
N TYR A 493 -2.48 -24.53 -31.06
CA TYR A 493 -3.07 -25.24 -32.19
C TYR A 493 -2.33 -25.02 -33.52
N PRO A 494 -2.07 -23.79 -33.99
CA PRO A 494 -1.30 -23.55 -35.20
C PRO A 494 0.13 -24.09 -35.08
N ILE A 495 0.79 -23.99 -33.91
CA ILE A 495 2.12 -24.59 -33.69
C ILE A 495 2.07 -26.10 -33.90
N TYR A 496 1.15 -26.80 -33.22
CA TYR A 496 0.95 -28.24 -33.35
C TYR A 496 0.68 -28.65 -34.80
N ARG A 497 -0.21 -27.91 -35.49
CA ARG A 497 -0.58 -28.18 -36.88
C ARG A 497 0.61 -28.02 -37.82
N MET A 498 1.39 -26.95 -37.67
CA MET A 498 2.55 -26.68 -38.52
C MET A 498 3.68 -27.67 -38.28
N LEU A 499 3.92 -28.12 -37.05
CA LEU A 499 4.87 -29.20 -36.77
C LEU A 499 4.49 -30.51 -37.49
N GLY A 500 3.20 -30.78 -37.65
CA GLY A 500 2.69 -31.90 -38.43
C GLY A 500 2.89 -31.72 -39.95
N ILE A 501 2.54 -30.54 -40.48
CA ILE A 501 2.61 -30.23 -41.91
C ILE A 501 4.06 -30.11 -42.39
N MET A 502 4.99 -29.61 -41.57
CA MET A 502 6.40 -29.45 -41.91
C MET A 502 7.08 -30.75 -42.36
N LYS A 503 6.53 -31.91 -41.97
CA LYS A 503 7.02 -33.22 -42.45
C LYS A 503 6.83 -33.43 -43.95
N ARG A 504 5.96 -32.63 -44.59
CA ARG A 504 5.70 -32.64 -46.03
C ARG A 504 6.65 -31.66 -46.73
N PRO A 505 7.45 -32.11 -47.71
CA PRO A 505 8.41 -31.25 -48.38
C PRO A 505 7.75 -30.08 -49.12
N GLU A 506 6.49 -30.22 -49.55
CA GLU A 506 5.74 -29.21 -50.31
C GLU A 506 5.28 -28.01 -49.46
N PHE A 507 5.38 -28.10 -48.13
CA PHE A 507 4.94 -27.03 -47.22
C PHE A 507 5.96 -26.77 -46.11
N ARG A 508 7.20 -27.21 -46.29
CA ARG A 508 8.21 -27.22 -45.23
C ARG A 508 8.67 -25.81 -44.91
N ALA A 509 8.99 -25.00 -45.92
CA ALA A 509 9.41 -23.62 -45.71
C ALA A 509 8.23 -22.78 -45.18
N LEU A 510 7.02 -22.98 -45.72
CA LEU A 510 5.83 -22.30 -45.22
C LEU A 510 5.53 -22.61 -43.75
N SER A 511 5.61 -23.89 -43.37
CA SER A 511 5.36 -24.31 -41.98
C SER A 511 6.41 -23.74 -41.03
N LEU A 512 7.67 -23.69 -41.46
CA LEU A 512 8.77 -23.11 -40.69
C LEU A 512 8.59 -21.60 -40.51
N PHE A 513 8.20 -20.88 -41.56
CA PHE A 513 7.87 -19.45 -41.50
C PHE A 513 6.78 -19.18 -40.45
N ILE A 514 5.66 -19.90 -40.51
CA ILE A 514 4.54 -19.71 -39.58
C ILE A 514 4.96 -20.03 -38.14
N LEU A 515 5.76 -21.09 -37.93
CA LEU A 515 6.26 -21.42 -36.59
C LEU A 515 7.16 -20.33 -36.02
N ILE A 516 8.03 -19.73 -36.82
CA ILE A 516 8.89 -18.64 -36.37
C ILE A 516 8.06 -17.40 -35.97
N VAL A 517 6.96 -17.11 -36.68
CA VAL A 517 6.08 -15.97 -36.37
C VAL A 517 5.20 -16.23 -35.15
N VAL A 518 4.68 -17.45 -34.98
CA VAL A 518 3.68 -17.77 -33.95
C VAL A 518 4.31 -18.19 -32.62
N THR A 519 5.47 -18.85 -32.63
CA THR A 519 6.16 -19.29 -31.40
C THR A 519 6.48 -18.14 -30.44
N PRO A 520 6.92 -16.95 -30.87
CA PRO A 520 7.13 -15.81 -29.99
C PRO A 520 5.88 -15.37 -29.24
N ILE A 521 4.69 -15.44 -29.87
CA ILE A 521 3.41 -15.12 -29.21
C ILE A 521 3.16 -16.11 -28.06
N PHE A 522 3.42 -17.40 -28.31
CA PHE A 522 3.31 -18.44 -27.30
C PHE A 522 4.29 -18.22 -26.13
N LEU A 523 5.56 -17.93 -26.43
CA LEU A 523 6.61 -17.69 -25.44
C LEU A 523 6.35 -16.41 -24.63
N GLU A 524 5.81 -15.35 -25.24
CA GLU A 524 5.50 -14.10 -24.56
C GLU A 524 4.42 -14.26 -23.50
N GLY A 525 3.31 -14.94 -23.81
CA GLY A 525 2.28 -15.19 -22.79
C GLY A 525 2.76 -16.14 -21.68
N LEU A 526 3.63 -17.11 -21.99
CA LEU A 526 4.30 -17.91 -20.95
C LEU A 526 5.23 -17.05 -20.08
N GLY A 527 5.97 -16.12 -20.68
CA GLY A 527 6.86 -15.23 -19.96
C GLY A 527 6.13 -14.25 -19.06
N ARG A 528 5.01 -13.68 -19.53
CA ARG A 528 4.13 -12.84 -18.70
C ARG A 528 3.48 -13.61 -17.56
N LEU A 529 3.06 -14.86 -17.80
CA LEU A 529 2.58 -15.74 -16.75
C LEU A 529 3.67 -16.05 -15.72
N GLY A 530 4.91 -16.27 -16.19
CA GLY A 530 6.09 -16.41 -15.35
C GLY A 530 6.33 -15.21 -14.45
N ALA A 531 6.25 -13.99 -15.00
CA ALA A 531 6.38 -12.75 -14.23
C ALA A 531 5.29 -12.63 -13.15
N PHE A 532 4.03 -12.96 -13.49
CA PHE A 532 2.90 -12.91 -12.55
C PHE A 532 3.01 -13.94 -11.43
N LEU A 533 3.42 -15.16 -11.75
CA LEU A 533 3.63 -16.23 -10.77
C LEU A 533 5.00 -16.13 -10.05
N LYS A 534 5.80 -15.10 -10.36
CA LYS A 534 7.17 -14.91 -9.84
C LYS A 534 8.08 -16.13 -10.08
N ILE A 535 8.02 -16.71 -11.27
CA ILE A 535 8.84 -17.85 -11.70
C ILE A 535 9.93 -17.33 -12.66
N PRO A 536 11.19 -17.15 -12.20
CA PRO A 536 12.25 -16.50 -12.98
C PRO A 536 12.55 -17.19 -14.32
N LEU A 537 12.50 -18.53 -14.33
CA LEU A 537 12.73 -19.33 -15.52
C LEU A 537 11.74 -18.99 -16.64
N LEU A 538 10.45 -18.85 -16.29
CA LEU A 538 9.41 -18.53 -17.26
C LEU A 538 9.50 -17.07 -17.66
N GLN A 539 9.70 -16.15 -16.72
CA GLN A 539 9.85 -14.71 -16.99
C GLN A 539 10.88 -14.41 -18.09
N ASN A 540 12.00 -15.14 -18.11
CA ASN A 540 13.04 -14.98 -19.11
C ASN A 540 12.61 -15.33 -20.56
N LEU A 541 11.46 -15.97 -20.76
CA LEU A 541 10.91 -16.28 -22.09
C LEU A 541 10.22 -15.08 -22.76
N SER A 542 9.83 -14.07 -21.98
CA SER A 542 9.19 -12.87 -22.53
C SER A 542 10.22 -11.99 -23.23
N PHE A 543 9.94 -11.65 -24.49
CA PHE A 543 10.79 -10.75 -25.26
C PHE A 543 10.55 -9.27 -24.91
N THR A 544 9.57 -8.97 -24.05
CA THR A 544 9.36 -7.62 -23.49
C THR A 544 10.13 -7.38 -22.20
N THR A 545 10.55 -8.46 -21.51
CA THR A 545 11.34 -8.36 -20.27
C THR A 545 12.80 -8.79 -20.41
N SER A 546 13.13 -9.64 -21.39
CA SER A 546 14.49 -10.18 -21.59
C SER A 546 15.12 -9.66 -22.87
N GLU A 547 16.18 -8.86 -22.75
CA GLU A 547 16.93 -8.30 -23.89
C GLU A 547 17.49 -9.40 -24.82
N TYR A 548 17.93 -10.52 -24.23
CA TYR A 548 18.40 -11.68 -24.98
C TYR A 548 17.29 -12.29 -25.83
N MET A 549 16.07 -12.41 -25.29
CA MET A 549 14.93 -12.91 -26.06
C MET A 549 14.47 -11.93 -27.12
N THR A 550 14.53 -10.62 -26.85
CA THR A 550 14.26 -9.58 -27.86
C THR A 550 15.20 -9.72 -29.05
N LEU A 551 16.50 -9.93 -28.81
CA LEU A 551 17.49 -10.12 -29.87
C LEU A 551 17.25 -11.41 -30.67
N ILE A 552 17.03 -12.54 -29.99
CA ILE A 552 16.72 -13.83 -30.63
C ILE A 552 15.47 -13.69 -31.52
N TRP A 553 14.44 -13.02 -31.01
CA TRP A 553 13.22 -12.77 -31.75
C TRP A 553 13.46 -11.91 -33.00
N ALA A 554 14.22 -10.82 -32.88
CA ALA A 554 14.53 -9.97 -34.02
C ALA A 554 15.29 -10.72 -35.13
N ILE A 555 16.28 -11.55 -34.77
CA ILE A 555 17.02 -12.40 -35.70
C ILE A 555 16.08 -13.44 -36.34
N ALA A 556 15.22 -14.07 -35.54
CA ALA A 556 14.26 -15.05 -36.03
C ALA A 556 13.26 -14.42 -37.03
N MET A 557 12.74 -13.22 -36.74
CA MET A 557 11.86 -12.49 -37.65
C MET A 557 12.55 -12.10 -38.95
N PHE A 558 13.82 -11.70 -38.90
CA PHE A 558 14.61 -11.45 -40.11
C PHE A 558 14.73 -12.70 -40.98
N ALA A 559 15.05 -13.86 -40.37
CA ALA A 559 15.08 -15.13 -41.09
C ALA A 559 13.69 -15.55 -41.62
N ALA A 560 12.63 -15.27 -40.87
CA ALA A 560 11.26 -15.55 -41.26
C ALA A 560 10.88 -14.83 -42.56
N LEU A 561 11.30 -13.57 -42.76
CA LEU A 561 11.01 -12.85 -43.99
C LEU A 561 11.61 -13.53 -45.23
N TYR A 562 12.81 -14.11 -45.11
CA TYR A 562 13.44 -14.86 -46.20
C TYR A 562 12.78 -16.22 -46.43
N ILE A 563 12.53 -16.98 -45.36
CA ILE A 563 11.90 -18.30 -45.42
C ILE A 563 10.46 -18.19 -45.92
N GLY A 564 9.76 -17.11 -45.58
CA GLY A 564 8.40 -16.83 -46.04
C GLY A 564 8.32 -16.71 -47.56
N GLN A 565 9.28 -16.05 -48.21
CA GLN A 565 9.33 -15.97 -49.68
C GLN A 565 9.40 -17.36 -50.34
N ILE A 566 10.23 -18.25 -49.79
CA ILE A 566 10.34 -19.63 -50.27
C ILE A 566 9.03 -20.39 -50.01
N GLY A 567 8.43 -20.22 -48.83
CA GLY A 567 7.16 -20.84 -48.47
C GLY A 567 5.98 -20.38 -49.34
N PHE A 568 5.95 -19.13 -49.80
CA PHE A 568 4.93 -18.67 -50.75
C PHE A 568 5.13 -19.27 -52.15
N ASN A 569 6.38 -19.42 -52.60
CA ASN A 569 6.67 -20.12 -53.86
C ASN A 569 6.24 -21.60 -53.82
N GLU A 570 6.38 -22.27 -52.67
CA GLU A 570 5.86 -23.63 -52.44
C GLU A 570 4.34 -23.72 -52.68
N ILE A 571 3.58 -22.71 -52.22
CA ILE A 571 2.13 -22.63 -52.44
C ILE A 571 1.83 -22.47 -53.94
N ASP A 572 2.50 -21.55 -54.63
CA ASP A 572 2.27 -21.29 -56.05
C ASP A 572 2.55 -22.54 -56.89
N ASN A 573 3.66 -23.23 -56.62
CA ASN A 573 3.99 -24.49 -57.29
C ASN A 573 2.93 -25.57 -57.05
N THR A 574 2.43 -25.68 -55.82
CA THR A 574 1.39 -26.65 -55.46
C THR A 574 0.07 -26.32 -56.16
N LEU A 575 -0.34 -25.05 -56.16
CA LEU A 575 -1.56 -24.58 -56.84
C LEU A 575 -1.49 -24.79 -58.36
N ASN A 576 -0.33 -24.52 -58.98
CA ASN A 576 -0.11 -24.77 -60.40
C ASN A 576 -0.19 -26.26 -60.73
N SER A 577 0.38 -27.13 -59.89
CA SER A 577 0.27 -28.58 -60.06
C SER A 577 -1.19 -29.06 -59.95
N LEU A 578 -1.97 -28.50 -59.01
CA LEU A 578 -3.38 -28.80 -58.85
C LEU A 578 -4.21 -28.34 -60.05
N GLY A 579 -3.93 -27.14 -60.58
CA GLY A 579 -4.55 -26.63 -61.80
C GLY A 579 -4.27 -27.54 -62.99
N TYR A 580 -3.03 -27.99 -63.16
CA TYR A 580 -2.64 -28.97 -64.17
C TYR A 580 -3.43 -30.28 -64.02
N TYR A 581 -3.41 -30.92 -62.84
CA TYR A 581 -4.13 -32.17 -62.61
C TYR A 581 -5.65 -32.02 -62.79
N SER A 582 -6.23 -30.87 -62.39
CA SER A 582 -7.65 -30.58 -62.61
C SER A 582 -7.98 -30.54 -64.10
N SER A 583 -7.18 -29.84 -64.90
CA SER A 583 -7.37 -29.77 -66.35
C SER A 583 -7.22 -31.12 -67.04
N GLU A 584 -6.24 -31.93 -66.61
CA GLU A 584 -6.04 -33.27 -67.15
C GLU A 584 -7.19 -34.21 -66.77
N LEU A 585 -7.74 -34.05 -65.57
CA LEU A 585 -8.91 -34.79 -65.12
C LEU A 585 -10.15 -34.45 -65.96
N GLU A 586 -10.39 -33.16 -66.23
CA GLU A 586 -11.48 -32.71 -67.11
C GLU A 586 -11.34 -33.27 -68.52
N LYS A 587 -10.11 -33.30 -69.05
CA LYS A 587 -9.84 -33.89 -70.37
C LYS A 587 -10.16 -35.38 -70.40
N LYS A 588 -9.70 -36.14 -69.39
CA LYS A 588 -10.02 -37.57 -69.28
C LYS A 588 -11.51 -37.84 -69.08
N MET A 589 -12.21 -36.98 -68.34
CA MET A 589 -13.67 -37.08 -68.20
C MET A 589 -14.37 -36.88 -69.55
N LYS A 590 -13.97 -35.90 -70.36
CA LYS A 590 -14.51 -35.69 -71.71
C LYS A 590 -14.21 -36.85 -72.65
N GLU A 591 -13.00 -37.40 -72.59
CA GLU A 591 -12.63 -38.60 -73.37
C GLU A 591 -13.48 -39.82 -72.97
N LEU A 592 -13.74 -39.98 -71.67
CA LEU A 592 -14.58 -41.06 -71.15
C LEU A 592 -16.04 -40.90 -71.58
N GLU A 593 -16.58 -39.68 -71.52
CA GLU A 593 -17.94 -39.35 -71.95
C GLU A 593 -18.15 -39.65 -73.44
N LYS A 594 -17.20 -39.22 -74.29
CA LYS A 594 -17.21 -39.54 -75.72
C LYS A 594 -17.11 -41.04 -76.01
N SER A 595 -16.32 -41.77 -75.22
CA SER A 595 -16.23 -43.23 -75.32
C SER A 595 -17.54 -43.90 -74.93
N HIS A 596 -18.21 -43.37 -73.91
CA HIS A 596 -19.51 -43.86 -73.44
C HIS A 596 -20.61 -43.65 -74.48
N GLU A 597 -20.73 -42.46 -75.09
CA GLU A 597 -21.67 -42.20 -76.19
C GLU A 597 -21.42 -43.14 -77.39
N GLY A 598 -20.15 -43.36 -77.76
CA GLY A 598 -19.79 -44.30 -78.83
C GLY A 598 -20.03 -45.77 -78.49
N LEU A 599 -20.16 -46.11 -77.21
CA LEU A 599 -20.59 -47.43 -76.75
C LEU A 599 -22.11 -47.55 -76.80
N GLU A 600 -22.86 -46.53 -76.39
CA GLU A 600 -24.32 -46.50 -76.47
C GLU A 600 -24.81 -46.63 -77.91
N LEU A 601 -24.23 -45.89 -78.86
CA LEU A 601 -24.55 -46.01 -80.29
C LEU A 601 -24.34 -47.44 -80.82
N ARG A 602 -23.24 -48.10 -80.43
CA ARG A 602 -22.96 -49.49 -80.82
C ARG A 602 -23.92 -50.49 -80.18
N VAL A 603 -24.36 -50.23 -78.95
CA VAL A 603 -25.39 -51.04 -78.28
C VAL A 603 -26.72 -50.87 -78.99
N GLU A 604 -27.10 -49.65 -79.36
CA GLU A 604 -28.35 -49.34 -80.06
C GLU A 604 -28.38 -49.98 -81.45
N GLU A 605 -27.31 -49.85 -82.24
CA GLU A 605 -27.15 -50.51 -83.55
C GLU A 605 -27.27 -52.03 -83.42
N ARG A 606 -26.55 -52.63 -82.48
CA ARG A 606 -26.59 -54.08 -82.27
C ARG A 606 -27.93 -54.59 -81.76
N THR A 607 -28.65 -53.77 -81.00
CA THR A 607 -30.01 -54.06 -80.53
C THR A 607 -31.01 -53.99 -81.70
N ALA A 608 -30.85 -53.02 -82.61
CA ALA A 608 -31.66 -52.93 -83.83
C ALA A 608 -31.43 -54.14 -84.75
N ASP A 609 -30.18 -54.53 -84.98
CA ASP A 609 -29.82 -55.73 -85.75
C ASP A 609 -30.41 -57.01 -85.15
N LEU A 610 -30.28 -57.18 -83.82
CA LEU A 610 -30.87 -58.31 -83.11
C LEU A 610 -32.39 -58.33 -83.24
N THR A 611 -33.05 -57.17 -83.19
CA THR A 611 -34.50 -57.05 -83.33
C THR A 611 -34.95 -57.41 -84.75
N ALA A 612 -34.23 -56.95 -85.78
CA ALA A 612 -34.49 -57.29 -87.17
C ALA A 612 -34.30 -58.80 -87.45
N SER A 613 -33.23 -59.39 -86.91
CA SER A 613 -32.95 -60.82 -87.04
C SER A 613 -34.01 -61.66 -86.31
N ASN A 614 -34.45 -61.24 -85.13
CA ASN A 614 -35.53 -61.89 -84.39
C ASN A 614 -36.87 -61.82 -85.15
N LYS A 615 -37.18 -60.68 -85.80
CA LYS A 615 -38.35 -60.54 -86.68
C LYS A 615 -38.30 -61.51 -87.86
N GLN A 616 -37.15 -61.64 -88.52
CA GLN A 616 -36.96 -62.64 -89.59
C GLN A 616 -37.17 -64.07 -89.10
N LEU A 617 -36.69 -64.41 -87.89
CA LEU A 617 -36.91 -65.71 -87.28
C LEU A 617 -38.40 -65.96 -86.99
N GLN A 618 -39.11 -64.96 -86.45
CA GLN A 618 -40.56 -65.04 -86.21
C GLN A 618 -41.35 -65.22 -87.51
N ASP A 619 -40.98 -64.51 -88.59
CA ASP A 619 -41.62 -64.65 -89.89
C ASP A 619 -41.39 -66.05 -90.48
N LYS A 620 -40.17 -66.60 -90.35
CA LYS A 620 -39.87 -68.00 -90.72
C LYS A 620 -40.66 -69.01 -89.88
N ILE A 621 -40.81 -68.77 -88.58
CA ILE A 621 -41.63 -69.63 -87.71
C ILE A 621 -43.09 -69.62 -88.18
N LYS A 622 -43.66 -68.44 -88.46
CA LYS A 622 -45.03 -68.33 -89.02
C LYS A 622 -45.17 -69.04 -90.37
N GLU A 623 -44.15 -68.96 -91.23
CA GLU A 623 -44.14 -69.67 -92.50
C GLU A 623 -44.14 -71.19 -92.29
N LEU A 624 -43.29 -71.69 -91.38
CA LEU A 624 -43.24 -73.11 -91.01
C LEU A 624 -44.56 -73.60 -90.38
N GLU A 625 -45.18 -72.81 -89.49
CA GLU A 625 -46.50 -73.11 -88.94
C GLU A 625 -47.59 -73.15 -90.01
N ARG A 626 -47.52 -72.26 -91.03
CA ARG A 626 -48.44 -72.25 -92.17
C ARG A 626 -48.27 -73.51 -93.02
N TRP A 627 -47.03 -73.92 -93.28
CA TRP A 627 -46.71 -75.18 -93.95
C TRP A 627 -47.22 -76.40 -93.17
N GLN A 628 -47.06 -76.40 -91.85
CA GLN A 628 -47.58 -77.47 -90.99
C GLN A 628 -49.11 -77.53 -90.99
N ARG A 629 -49.82 -76.40 -90.98
CA ARG A 629 -51.29 -76.40 -91.11
C ARG A 629 -51.76 -76.89 -92.48
N LEU A 630 -51.03 -76.57 -93.55
CA LEU A 630 -51.32 -77.03 -94.92
C LEU A 630 -51.05 -78.54 -95.09
N SER A 631 -49.99 -79.07 -94.47
CA SER A 631 -49.68 -80.51 -94.50
C SER A 631 -50.68 -81.32 -93.68
N VAL A 632 -51.04 -80.87 -92.47
CA VAL A 632 -52.08 -81.50 -91.64
C VAL A 632 -53.44 -81.43 -92.32
N GLY A 633 -53.79 -80.29 -92.94
CA GLY A 633 -55.02 -80.15 -93.73
C GLY A 633 -55.07 -81.08 -94.94
N ARG A 634 -53.92 -81.36 -95.59
CA ARG A 634 -53.82 -82.36 -96.66
C ARG A 634 -53.92 -83.79 -96.14
N GLU A 635 -53.34 -84.11 -94.99
CA GLU A 635 -53.43 -85.44 -94.39
C GLU A 635 -54.85 -85.78 -93.92
N VAL A 636 -55.58 -84.82 -93.35
CA VAL A 636 -56.99 -85.00 -92.97
C VAL A 636 -57.87 -85.23 -94.21
N LYS A 637 -57.67 -84.44 -95.28
CA LYS A 637 -58.42 -84.58 -96.54
C LYS A 637 -58.09 -85.86 -97.32
N MET A 638 -56.87 -86.40 -97.15
CA MET A 638 -56.45 -87.70 -97.69
C MET A 638 -57.00 -88.89 -96.87
N LYS A 639 -57.35 -88.67 -95.59
CA LYS A 639 -58.03 -89.66 -94.74
C LYS A 639 -59.53 -89.74 -95.04
N GLU A 640 -60.19 -88.62 -95.35
CA GLU A 640 -61.62 -88.57 -95.73
C GLU A 640 -61.92 -89.13 -97.14
N LEU A 641 -60.91 -89.33 -97.99
CA LEU A 641 -61.05 -89.99 -99.30
C LEU A 641 -60.81 -91.52 -99.26
N LYS A 642 -60.67 -92.09 -98.06
CA LYS A 642 -60.47 -93.53 -97.81
C LYS A 642 -61.64 -94.20 -97.07
N GLU A 643 -62.76 -93.50 -96.93
CA GLU A 643 -64.10 -94.05 -96.65
C GLU A 643 -65.02 -93.67 -97.81
#